data_AF-A0A948UV11-F1
#
_entry.id   AF-A0A948UV11-F1
#
_cell.length_a   1.000
_cell.length_b   1.000
_cell.length_c   1.000
_cell.angle_alpha   90.00
_cell.angle_beta   90.00
_cell.angle_gamma   90.00
#
_symmetry.space_group_name_H-M   'P 1'
#
loop_
_entity.id
_entity.type
_entity.pdbx_description
1 polymer ?
#
loop_
_entity_poly.entity_id
_entity_poly.type
_entity_poly.pdbx_seq_one_letter_code
_entity_poly.pdbx_strand_id
1 'polypeptide(L)'
;MQLDTQTLMMIFFVLFLIISIWKISAFLPNKVLADDDTTEASHAELLRIMLKVIKKSENLSEKKLFELMREDDEFDKKHFWRFNQNRLKHLLNQYYLENTSLNSIEDIRKNSKA
;
A
#
# COMPACT_ATOMS: atom_id res chain seq x y z
N MET A 1 20.46 9.30 53.76
CA MET A 1 19.12 8.69 53.65
C MET A 1 19.31 7.22 53.37
N GLN A 2 18.84 6.33 54.26
CA GLN A 2 18.74 4.90 53.94
C GLN A 2 17.58 4.77 52.95
N LEU A 3 17.86 4.26 51.75
CA LEU A 3 16.80 3.96 50.79
C LEU A 3 16.04 2.76 51.31
N ASP A 4 14.74 2.92 51.51
CA ASP A 4 13.87 1.81 51.89
C ASP A 4 13.75 0.83 50.71
N THR A 5 13.48 -0.43 51.02
CA THR A 5 13.36 -1.54 50.07
C THR A 5 12.30 -1.23 49.00
N GLN A 6 11.19 -0.59 49.40
CA GLN A 6 10.14 -0.17 48.49
C GLN A 6 10.66 0.86 47.45
N THR A 7 11.45 1.85 47.89
CA THR A 7 12.05 2.84 46.99
C THR A 7 13.03 2.18 46.03
N LEU A 8 13.82 1.21 46.50
CA LEU A 8 14.75 0.46 45.67
C LEU A 8 14.03 -0.36 44.59
N MET A 9 12.95 -1.06 44.95
CA MET A 9 12.12 -1.81 44.00
C MET A 9 11.51 -0.91 42.93
N MET A 10 11.01 0.26 43.32
CA MET A 10 10.46 1.26 42.38
C MET A 10 11.53 1.77 41.40
N ILE A 11 12.75 2.03 41.87
CA ILE A 11 13.86 2.45 41.01
C ILE A 11 14.20 1.36 39.99
N PHE A 12 14.35 0.11 40.43
CA PHE A 12 14.64 -1.00 39.51
C PHE A 12 13.52 -1.20 38.50
N PHE A 13 12.26 -1.13 38.92
CA PHE A 13 11.12 -1.24 38.02
C PHE A 13 11.17 -0.19 36.91
N VAL A 14 11.39 1.08 37.25
CA VAL A 14 11.49 2.17 36.28
C VAL A 14 12.68 1.97 35.34
N LEU A 15 13.84 1.55 35.87
CA LEU A 15 15.02 1.26 35.05
C LEU A 15 14.77 0.15 34.05
N PHE A 16 14.19 -0.98 34.48
CA PHE A 16 13.86 -2.09 33.58
C PHE A 16 12.77 -1.70 32.58
N LEU A 17 11.80 -0.88 32.96
CA LEU A 17 10.77 -0.37 32.06
C LEU A 17 11.41 0.47 30.93
N ILE A 18 12.28 1.42 31.26
CA ILE A 18 12.95 2.25 30.25
C ILE A 18 13.80 1.39 29.31
N ILE A 19 14.57 0.44 29.84
CA ILE A 19 15.39 -0.47 29.05
C ILE A 19 14.53 -1.32 28.11
N SER A 20 13.37 -1.81 28.59
CA SER A 20 12.45 -2.61 27.77
C SER A 20 11.83 -1.80 26.63
N ILE A 21 11.40 -0.56 26.88
CA ILE A 21 10.87 0.34 25.84
C ILE A 21 11.96 0.66 24.81
N TRP A 22 13.18 1.00 25.26
CA TRP A 22 14.30 1.26 24.36
C TRP A 22 14.63 0.05 23.49
N LYS A 23 14.65 -1.15 24.09
CA LYS A 23 14.86 -2.40 23.37
C LYS A 23 13.76 -2.62 22.32
N ILE A 24 12.49 -2.53 22.69
CA ILE A 24 11.37 -2.69 21.74
C ILE A 24 11.48 -1.68 20.60
N SER A 25 11.79 -0.42 20.91
CA SER A 25 11.97 0.63 19.91
C SER A 25 13.14 0.37 18.97
N ALA A 26 14.24 -0.22 19.44
CA ALA A 26 15.38 -0.58 18.61
C ALA A 26 15.14 -1.86 17.78
N PHE A 27 14.27 -2.77 18.26
CA PHE A 27 13.92 -4.01 17.59
C PHE A 27 12.78 -3.87 16.57
N LEU A 28 11.91 -2.87 16.70
CA LEU A 28 10.88 -2.60 15.71
C LEU A 28 11.52 -2.07 14.42
N PRO A 29 11.44 -2.82 13.30
CA PRO A 29 12.00 -2.36 12.04
C PRO A 29 11.23 -1.13 11.55
N ASN A 30 11.83 0.05 11.64
CA ASN A 30 11.33 1.30 11.05
C ASN A 30 11.66 1.44 9.55
N LYS A 31 12.13 0.37 8.91
CA LYS A 31 12.47 0.37 7.49
C LYS A 31 11.37 -0.34 6.73
N VAL A 32 10.83 0.35 5.73
CA VAL A 32 9.97 -0.22 4.70
C VAL A 32 10.75 -1.39 4.06
N LEU A 33 10.06 -2.52 3.85
CA LEU A 33 10.69 -3.67 3.20
C LEU A 33 11.11 -3.28 1.78
N ALA A 34 12.26 -3.80 1.32
CA ALA A 34 12.78 -3.45 0.00
C ALA A 34 11.85 -3.90 -1.15
N ASP A 35 11.00 -4.89 -0.90
CA ASP A 35 9.98 -5.43 -1.81
C ASP A 35 8.56 -4.95 -1.47
N ASP A 36 8.44 -3.87 -0.70
CA ASP A 36 7.13 -3.36 -0.32
C ASP A 36 6.41 -2.70 -1.51
N ASP A 37 5.51 -3.45 -2.11
CA ASP A 37 4.66 -2.97 -3.18
C ASP A 37 3.49 -2.10 -2.67
N THR A 38 3.37 -1.85 -1.35
CA THR A 38 2.29 -1.08 -0.73
C THR A 38 2.61 0.41 -0.55
N THR A 39 3.75 0.89 -1.03
CA THR A 39 4.10 2.32 -1.00
C THR A 39 3.21 3.16 -1.91
N GLU A 40 3.08 4.45 -1.59
CA GLU A 40 2.37 5.43 -2.44
C GLU A 40 2.93 5.48 -3.87
N ALA A 41 4.24 5.33 -4.03
CA ALA A 41 4.89 5.28 -5.33
C ALA A 41 4.45 4.06 -6.15
N SER A 42 4.45 2.87 -5.52
CA SER A 42 3.95 1.63 -6.11
C SER A 42 2.47 1.73 -6.49
N HIS A 43 1.66 2.39 -5.66
CA HIS A 43 0.25 2.65 -5.95
C HIS A 43 0.07 3.56 -7.18
N ALA A 44 0.78 4.68 -7.22
CA ALA A 44 0.74 5.61 -8.35
C ALA A 44 1.16 4.95 -9.67
N GLU A 45 2.16 4.07 -9.63
CA GLU A 45 2.62 3.31 -10.79
C GLU A 45 1.55 2.33 -11.29
N LEU A 46 0.95 1.53 -10.41
CA LEU A 46 -0.16 0.63 -10.77
C LEU A 46 -1.35 1.38 -11.36
N LEU A 47 -1.66 2.55 -10.80
CA LEU A 47 -2.74 3.41 -11.27
C LEU A 47 -2.45 3.98 -12.66
N ARG A 48 -1.21 4.39 -12.92
CA ARG A 48 -0.76 4.82 -14.25
C ARG A 48 -0.91 3.71 -15.29
N ILE A 49 -0.48 2.49 -14.96
CA ILE A 49 -0.63 1.32 -15.83
C ILE A 49 -2.11 1.00 -16.08
N MET A 50 -2.94 1.01 -15.03
CA MET A 50 -4.38 0.79 -15.14
C MET A 50 -5.02 1.78 -16.12
N LEU A 51 -4.79 3.08 -15.95
CA LEU A 51 -5.36 4.11 -16.82
C LEU A 51 -4.86 3.99 -18.26
N LYS A 52 -3.56 3.67 -18.45
CA LYS A 52 -2.97 3.42 -19.77
C LYS A 52 -3.69 2.26 -20.48
N VAL A 53 -3.92 1.15 -19.79
CA VAL A 53 -4.61 -0.02 -20.35
C VAL A 53 -6.08 0.30 -20.65
N ILE A 54 -6.78 0.98 -19.74
CA ILE A 54 -8.17 1.42 -19.95
C ILE A 54 -8.30 2.34 -21.16
N LYS A 55 -7.32 3.21 -21.39
CA LYS A 55 -7.31 4.13 -22.55
C LYS A 55 -7.08 3.40 -23.87
N LYS A 56 -6.23 2.37 -23.88
CA LYS A 56 -5.86 1.63 -25.10
C LYS A 56 -6.89 0.58 -25.53
N SER A 57 -7.70 0.07 -24.60
CA SER A 57 -8.61 -1.05 -24.88
C SER A 57 -10.08 -0.65 -24.79
N GLU A 58 -10.91 -1.27 -25.63
CA GLU A 58 -12.36 -1.07 -25.64
C GLU A 58 -13.10 -2.26 -25.01
N ASN A 59 -14.25 -2.00 -24.38
CA ASN A 59 -15.11 -3.01 -23.73
C ASN A 59 -14.35 -3.92 -22.74
N LEU A 60 -13.73 -3.30 -21.74
CA LEU A 60 -13.00 -3.98 -20.69
C LEU A 60 -13.93 -4.48 -19.58
N SER A 61 -13.87 -5.78 -19.31
CA SER A 61 -14.28 -6.31 -18.01
C SER A 61 -13.13 -6.21 -17.02
N GLU A 62 -13.42 -6.21 -15.71
CA GLU A 62 -12.39 -6.21 -14.66
C GLU A 62 -11.37 -7.35 -14.83
N LYS A 63 -11.84 -8.53 -15.23
CA LYS A 63 -10.97 -9.70 -15.48
C LYS A 63 -10.01 -9.43 -16.64
N LYS A 64 -10.52 -8.86 -17.74
CA LYS A 64 -9.72 -8.57 -18.93
C LYS A 64 -8.75 -7.41 -18.67
N LEU A 65 -9.15 -6.42 -17.88
CA LEU A 65 -8.26 -5.36 -17.40
C LEU A 65 -7.11 -5.92 -16.57
N PHE A 66 -7.40 -6.84 -15.65
CA PHE A 66 -6.37 -7.51 -14.86
C PHE A 66 -5.34 -8.26 -15.73
N GLU A 67 -5.81 -9.02 -16.71
CA GLU A 67 -4.95 -9.74 -17.64
C GLU A 67 -4.06 -8.78 -18.43
N LEU A 68 -4.66 -7.76 -19.04
CA LEU A 68 -3.92 -6.78 -19.85
C LEU A 68 -2.93 -5.95 -19.02
N MET A 69 -3.24 -5.63 -17.76
CA MET A 69 -2.28 -4.96 -16.88
C MET A 69 -1.06 -5.83 -16.60
N ARG A 70 -1.22 -7.15 -16.43
CA ARG A 70 -0.09 -8.08 -16.21
C ARG A 70 0.74 -8.36 -17.46
N GLU A 71 0.14 -8.12 -18.62
CA GLU A 71 0.79 -8.25 -19.93
C GLU A 71 1.43 -6.93 -20.41
N ASP A 72 1.10 -5.79 -19.81
CA ASP A 72 1.70 -4.50 -20.17
C ASP A 72 3.21 -4.50 -19.88
N ASP A 73 3.98 -3.97 -20.83
CA ASP A 73 5.44 -3.96 -20.80
C ASP A 73 6.00 -3.21 -19.58
N GLU A 74 5.24 -2.25 -19.05
CA GLU A 74 5.63 -1.44 -17.88
C GLU A 74 5.26 -2.11 -16.55
N PHE A 75 4.60 -3.27 -16.58
CA PHE A 75 4.25 -4.00 -15.37
C PHE A 75 5.43 -4.84 -14.86
N ASP A 76 6.07 -4.38 -13.79
CA ASP A 76 7.12 -5.14 -13.12
C ASP A 76 6.53 -6.31 -12.31
N LYS A 77 6.58 -7.51 -12.89
CA LYS A 77 6.09 -8.75 -12.27
C LYS A 77 6.82 -9.14 -10.98
N LYS A 78 8.08 -8.72 -10.80
CA LYS A 78 8.85 -9.01 -9.59
C LYS A 78 8.45 -8.06 -8.46
N HIS A 79 8.32 -6.78 -8.78
CA HIS A 79 7.89 -5.76 -7.83
C HIS A 79 6.43 -5.98 -7.40
N PHE A 80 5.52 -6.18 -8.36
CA PHE A 80 4.08 -6.35 -8.13
C PHE A 80 3.64 -7.82 -7.98
N TRP A 81 4.45 -8.65 -7.33
CA TRP A 81 4.16 -10.09 -7.22
C TRP A 81 2.85 -10.41 -6.48
N ARG A 82 2.37 -9.51 -5.60
CA ARG A 82 1.09 -9.65 -4.87
C ARG A 82 -0.11 -9.09 -5.63
N PHE A 83 0.07 -8.55 -6.84
CA PHE A 83 -1.02 -7.99 -7.61
C PHE A 83 -2.02 -9.08 -8.04
N ASN A 84 -3.28 -8.88 -7.66
CA ASN A 84 -4.38 -9.81 -7.91
C ASN A 84 -5.67 -9.05 -8.22
N GLN A 85 -6.74 -9.77 -8.54
CA GLN A 85 -8.03 -9.15 -8.90
C GLN A 85 -8.63 -8.30 -7.77
N ASN A 86 -8.44 -8.68 -6.50
CA ASN A 86 -8.93 -7.89 -5.37
C ASN A 86 -8.18 -6.57 -5.26
N ARG A 87 -6.87 -6.59 -5.49
CA ARG A 87 -6.05 -5.38 -5.51
C ARG A 87 -6.43 -4.44 -6.64
N LEU A 88 -6.73 -4.99 -7.83
CA LEU A 88 -7.29 -4.19 -8.93
C LEU A 88 -8.63 -3.56 -8.55
N LYS A 89 -9.54 -4.32 -7.92
CA LYS A 89 -10.83 -3.78 -7.45
C LYS A 89 -10.65 -2.66 -6.43
N HIS A 90 -9.73 -2.82 -5.48
CA HIS A 90 -9.40 -1.76 -4.53
C HIS A 90 -8.88 -0.51 -5.24
N LEU A 91 -7.99 -0.67 -6.22
CA LEU A 91 -7.41 0.43 -6.97
C LEU A 91 -8.47 1.18 -7.80
N LEU A 92 -9.39 0.45 -8.44
CA LEU A 92 -10.56 1.03 -9.13
C LEU A 92 -11.48 1.79 -8.16
N ASN A 93 -11.81 1.17 -7.03
CA ASN A 93 -12.68 1.79 -6.03
C ASN A 93 -12.07 3.07 -5.47
N GLN A 94 -10.77 3.08 -5.18
CA GLN A 94 -10.06 4.28 -4.74
C GLN A 94 -10.15 5.38 -5.80
N TYR A 95 -9.93 5.03 -7.08
CA TYR A 95 -10.04 5.99 -8.17
C TYR A 95 -11.46 6.58 -8.32
N TYR A 96 -12.51 5.77 -8.14
CA TYR A 96 -13.90 6.25 -8.15
C TYR A 96 -14.23 7.14 -6.95
N LEU A 97 -13.67 6.86 -5.77
CA LEU A 97 -13.85 7.71 -4.60
C LEU A 97 -13.24 9.09 -4.80
N GLU A 98 -12.07 9.15 -5.44
CA GLU A 98 -11.39 10.42 -5.79
C GLU A 98 -12.08 11.16 -6.94
N ASN A 99 -12.79 10.43 -7.82
CA ASN A 99 -13.47 10.98 -9.00
C ASN A 99 -14.95 10.64 -8.95
N THR A 100 -15.72 11.37 -8.13
CA THR A 100 -17.14 11.10 -7.83
C THR A 100 -18.06 11.08 -9.07
N SER A 101 -17.61 11.62 -10.20
CA SER A 101 -18.33 11.59 -11.49
C SER A 101 -18.15 10.28 -12.26
N LEU A 102 -17.26 9.39 -11.83
CA LEU A 102 -16.90 8.15 -12.52
C LEU A 102 -17.36 6.95 -11.68
N ASN A 103 -18.20 6.09 -12.24
CA ASN A 103 -18.71 4.90 -11.55
C ASN A 103 -18.36 3.60 -12.30
N SER A 104 -17.78 3.71 -13.49
CA SER A 104 -17.45 2.57 -14.33
C SER A 104 -16.15 2.77 -15.10
N ILE A 105 -15.55 1.65 -15.54
CA ILE A 105 -14.35 1.64 -16.39
C ILE A 105 -14.62 2.43 -17.69
N GLU A 106 -15.85 2.40 -18.18
CA GLU A 106 -16.25 3.17 -19.36
C GLU A 106 -16.22 4.68 -19.11
N ASP A 107 -16.61 5.13 -17.92
CA ASP A 107 -16.58 6.55 -17.55
C ASP A 107 -15.14 7.06 -17.46
N ILE A 108 -14.23 6.28 -16.86
CA ILE A 108 -12.79 6.57 -16.83
C ILE A 108 -12.27 6.80 -18.26
N ARG A 109 -12.63 5.91 -19.18
CA ARG A 109 -12.23 6.01 -20.59
C ARG A 109 -12.81 7.25 -21.27
N LYS A 110 -14.09 7.55 -21.06
CA LYS A 110 -14.76 8.74 -21.63
C LYS A 110 -14.11 10.03 -21.14
N ASN A 111 -13.84 10.12 -19.84
CA ASN A 111 -13.17 11.27 -19.24
C ASN A 111 -11.74 11.45 -19.78
N SER A 112 -11.00 10.35 -20.01
CA SER A 112 -9.66 10.42 -20.60
C SER A 112 -9.62 10.80 -22.09
N LYS A 113 -10.75 10.81 -22.80
CA LYS A 113 -10.87 11.19 -24.22
C LYS A 113 -11.36 12.63 -24.41
N ALA A 114 -11.80 13.30 -23.35
CA ALA A 114 -12.13 14.73 -23.32
C ALA A 114 -10.84 15.57 -23.19
#